data_AF-A0AAE4FYZ6-F1
#
_entry.id   AF-A0AAE4FYZ6-F1
#
_cell.length_a   1.000
_cell.length_b   1.000
_cell.length_c   1.000
_cell.angle_alpha   90.00
_cell.angle_beta   90.00
_cell.angle_gamma   90.00
#
_symmetry.space_group_name_H-M   'P 1'
#
loop_
_entity.id
_entity.type
_entity.pdbx_description
1 polymer ?
#
loop_
_entity_poly.entity_id
_entity_poly.type
_entity_poly.pdbx_seq_one_letter_code
_entity_poly.pdbx_strand_id
1 'polypeptide(L)'
;MHPSRAVSSVGAVLTALPLALGALVAPTVVAPPAAAAGQTTLASPQPLPTAQMDGIVLDQAVVGNTVYVVGEFKNARPSGADAGENESPRYNAMAFDITTGALLDWAPKVNGKINAVEASADGSTIYLGGNFTSVNDETVYRVAAVDAAGKRKPLGASANGMVMDLEISPDGSTLYLAGSFTQINSSARQRAGAVDLKTNKVTSFAPQVDDSLVRSITVATDNSAVAIGGSFTSVGGSSDAYGIAVLEKDGSVRNTNISSVIRNAGSNSGIMSLKSDSRGLYGTGYSQEGTFEGMFRASWTTGDIDLMADCHGDTYDVLPTNDVIYIASHTHDCSNIGGFPDRSDTEGVYHHAVGFSSTATGTVRSNTARGYSDYAGMPAPTQYNGFLPGFQIGEYSGLNQAVWTVEGNSQYLVYGGEFVAVNGTKQQGLVRFSMSGGDVNAAEPGNEDADNGNNGNNGNNDDGDNGKDKQDKKDKKNKKKNKKKQDDWDDQDGWDQGDWDQAGWDDNQGGGWWW
;
A
#
# COMPACT_ATOMS: atom_id res chain seq x y z
N MET A 1 4.74 -37.72 -69.22
CA MET A 1 5.41 -38.97 -69.61
C MET A 1 6.46 -39.30 -68.55
N HIS A 2 6.32 -40.44 -67.88
CA HIS A 2 7.40 -41.12 -67.12
C HIS A 2 8.33 -41.88 -68.10
N PRO A 3 9.57 -42.25 -67.72
CA PRO A 3 9.86 -43.48 -66.93
C PRO A 3 10.84 -43.23 -65.75
N SER A 4 10.74 -43.78 -64.53
CA SER A 4 11.01 -45.16 -64.02
C SER A 4 12.41 -45.70 -64.40
N ARG A 5 13.22 -46.41 -63.59
CA ARG A 5 13.30 -46.94 -62.20
C ARG A 5 14.71 -47.59 -62.10
N ALA A 6 15.32 -47.74 -60.91
CA ALA A 6 15.79 -49.04 -60.36
C ALA A 6 16.81 -48.91 -59.21
N VAL A 7 16.74 -49.91 -58.34
CA VAL A 7 17.29 -50.10 -57.00
C VAL A 7 18.55 -50.98 -57.08
N SER A 8 19.56 -50.76 -56.22
CA SER A 8 20.19 -51.85 -55.45
C SER A 8 21.20 -51.40 -54.40
N SER A 9 21.06 -52.07 -53.27
CA SER A 9 21.74 -52.06 -51.99
C SER A 9 23.17 -52.61 -52.02
N VAL A 10 24.05 -52.05 -51.18
CA VAL A 10 25.15 -52.78 -50.53
C VAL A 10 25.23 -52.32 -49.08
N GLY A 11 25.10 -53.27 -48.15
CA GLY A 11 25.21 -53.02 -46.72
C GLY A 11 26.66 -52.92 -46.25
N ALA A 12 26.86 -52.22 -45.14
CA ALA A 12 28.08 -52.29 -44.34
C ALA A 12 27.73 -52.15 -42.84
N VAL A 13 27.74 -53.30 -42.17
CA VAL A 13 28.16 -53.57 -40.78
C VAL A 13 28.07 -52.41 -39.79
N LEU A 14 27.03 -52.42 -38.95
CA LEU A 14 27.04 -51.71 -37.66
C LEU A 14 27.90 -52.50 -36.66
N THR A 15 29.05 -51.96 -36.29
CA THR A 15 29.71 -52.31 -35.03
C THR A 15 29.01 -51.57 -33.90
N ALA A 16 28.27 -52.30 -33.07
CA ALA A 16 27.70 -51.76 -31.84
C ALA A 16 28.84 -51.49 -30.82
N LEU A 17 29.18 -50.21 -30.61
CA LEU A 17 29.86 -49.80 -29.39
C LEU A 17 28.82 -49.70 -28.25
N PRO A 18 29.10 -50.25 -27.06
CA PRO A 18 28.27 -49.97 -25.89
C PRO A 18 28.51 -48.50 -25.49
N LEU A 19 27.51 -47.65 -25.75
CA LEU A 19 27.41 -46.35 -25.09
C LEU A 19 27.18 -46.61 -23.59
N ALA A 20 28.23 -46.47 -22.80
CA ALA A 20 28.08 -46.32 -21.36
C ALA A 20 27.32 -45.01 -21.12
N LEU A 21 26.05 -45.12 -20.73
CA LEU A 21 25.31 -44.01 -20.13
C LEU A 21 26.02 -43.63 -18.83
N GLY A 22 26.94 -42.67 -18.90
CA GLY A 22 27.39 -41.94 -17.73
C GLY A 22 26.20 -41.13 -17.22
N ALA A 23 25.62 -41.54 -16.09
CA ALA A 23 24.63 -40.75 -15.40
C ALA A 23 25.23 -39.37 -15.11
N LEU A 24 24.67 -38.32 -15.73
CA LEU A 24 24.91 -36.94 -15.34
C LEU A 24 24.42 -36.78 -13.91
N VAL A 25 25.35 -36.82 -12.95
CA VAL A 25 25.09 -36.40 -11.58
C VAL A 25 24.93 -34.88 -11.63
N ALA A 26 23.69 -34.41 -11.64
CA ALA A 26 23.40 -33.00 -11.43
C ALA A 26 24.02 -32.59 -10.08
N PRO A 27 24.72 -31.44 -9.98
CA PRO A 27 25.17 -30.94 -8.70
C PRO A 27 23.93 -30.77 -7.82
N THR A 28 23.89 -31.50 -6.71
CA THR A 28 22.88 -31.32 -5.67
C THR A 28 23.02 -29.91 -5.16
N VAL A 29 22.09 -29.03 -5.54
CA VAL A 29 21.92 -27.74 -4.89
C VAL A 29 21.43 -28.07 -3.49
N VAL A 30 22.35 -28.05 -2.53
CA VAL A 30 21.99 -28.14 -1.12
C VAL A 30 21.25 -26.83 -0.81
N ALA A 31 19.95 -26.93 -0.51
CA ALA A 31 19.19 -25.80 -0.02
C ALA A 31 19.94 -25.18 1.17
N PRO A 32 19.97 -23.84 1.31
CA PRO A 32 20.50 -23.22 2.51
C PRO A 32 19.86 -23.90 3.73
N PRO A 33 20.63 -24.15 4.82
CA PRO A 33 20.04 -24.68 6.04
C PRO A 33 18.85 -23.80 6.41
N ALA A 34 17.71 -24.44 6.69
CA ALA A 34 16.53 -23.75 7.20
C ALA A 34 16.97 -22.86 8.37
N ALA A 35 16.56 -21.59 8.34
CA ALA A 35 16.77 -20.69 9.46
C ALA A 35 16.33 -21.41 10.74
N ALA A 36 17.17 -21.35 11.79
CA ALA A 36 16.85 -21.98 13.05
C ALA A 36 15.46 -21.51 13.51
N ALA A 37 14.61 -22.45 13.90
CA ALA A 37 13.28 -22.14 14.41
C ALA A 37 13.40 -21.18 15.60
N GLY A 38 12.80 -19.99 15.50
CA GLY A 38 12.64 -19.06 16.60
C GLY A 38 13.29 -17.68 16.47
N GLN A 39 13.84 -17.28 15.33
CA GLN A 39 14.36 -15.92 15.13
C GLN A 39 13.61 -15.21 14.00
N THR A 40 12.62 -14.40 14.37
CA THR A 40 11.93 -13.48 13.47
C THR A 40 12.95 -12.56 12.81
N THR A 41 12.98 -12.53 11.48
CA THR A 41 13.83 -11.61 10.71
C THR A 41 12.99 -10.43 10.25
N LEU A 42 13.35 -9.23 10.68
CA LEU A 42 12.71 -8.00 10.22
C LEU A 42 13.34 -7.52 8.91
N ALA A 43 12.55 -6.77 8.15
CA ALA A 43 13.07 -5.92 7.11
C ALA A 43 14.09 -4.93 7.71
N SER A 44 15.14 -4.64 6.96
CA SER A 44 16.09 -3.58 7.33
C SER A 44 15.40 -2.22 7.16
N PRO A 45 15.47 -1.31 8.15
CA PRO A 45 14.94 0.05 8.01
C PRO A 45 15.82 0.93 7.11
N GLN A 46 16.86 0.38 6.47
CA GLN A 46 17.72 1.12 5.55
C GLN A 46 17.12 1.17 4.14
N PRO A 47 16.84 2.36 3.59
CA PRO A 47 16.23 2.49 2.28
C PRO A 47 17.21 2.04 1.20
N LEU A 48 16.69 1.32 0.21
CA LEU A 48 17.42 0.96 -1.01
C LEU A 48 17.06 1.94 -2.13
N PRO A 49 17.96 2.16 -3.12
CA PRO A 49 17.68 3.00 -4.27
C PRO A 49 16.42 2.53 -4.99
N THR A 50 15.45 3.44 -5.19
CA THR A 50 14.17 3.17 -5.86
C THR A 50 13.83 4.32 -6.80
N ALA A 51 13.17 4.02 -7.92
CA ALA A 51 12.57 5.03 -8.79
C ALA A 51 11.69 6.00 -7.98
N GLN A 52 11.56 7.22 -8.46
CA GLN A 52 10.82 8.31 -7.81
C GLN A 52 9.70 8.79 -8.73
N MET A 53 8.68 9.46 -8.16
CA MET A 53 7.54 10.01 -8.90
C MET A 53 7.11 11.37 -8.32
N ASP A 54 6.37 12.17 -9.09
CA ASP A 54 5.96 13.55 -8.76
C ASP A 54 4.50 13.69 -8.31
N GLY A 55 4.09 12.92 -7.31
CA GLY A 55 2.74 13.04 -6.74
C GLY A 55 2.48 12.10 -5.58
N ILE A 56 1.37 11.37 -5.65
CA ILE A 56 0.94 10.42 -4.62
C ILE A 56 0.75 9.01 -5.21
N VAL A 57 1.34 8.01 -4.57
CA VAL A 57 1.04 6.59 -4.81
C VAL A 57 -0.15 6.20 -3.95
N LEU A 58 -1.13 5.51 -4.55
CA LEU A 58 -2.32 5.06 -3.86
C LEU A 58 -2.38 3.54 -3.73
N ASP A 59 -1.82 2.82 -4.70
CA ASP A 59 -1.83 1.36 -4.69
C ASP A 59 -0.68 0.78 -5.52
N GLN A 60 -0.34 -0.48 -5.21
CA GLN A 60 0.76 -1.22 -5.80
C GLN A 60 0.40 -2.69 -5.99
N ALA A 61 0.96 -3.33 -7.02
CA ALA A 61 0.87 -4.78 -7.21
C ALA A 61 2.25 -5.37 -7.53
N VAL A 62 2.63 -6.43 -6.83
CA VAL A 62 3.93 -7.10 -7.01
C VAL A 62 3.77 -8.41 -7.76
N VAL A 63 4.41 -8.54 -8.92
CA VAL A 63 4.46 -9.78 -9.70
C VAL A 63 5.90 -10.17 -9.97
N GLY A 64 6.37 -11.18 -9.24
CA GLY A 64 7.77 -11.60 -9.30
C GLY A 64 8.70 -10.45 -8.90
N ASN A 65 9.43 -9.92 -9.88
CA ASN A 65 10.34 -8.77 -9.68
C ASN A 65 9.74 -7.44 -10.12
N THR A 66 8.55 -7.40 -10.72
CA THR A 66 7.94 -6.17 -11.19
C THR A 66 6.99 -5.63 -10.13
N VAL A 67 7.13 -4.35 -9.79
CA VAL A 67 6.14 -3.60 -9.02
C VAL A 67 5.39 -2.68 -9.97
N TYR A 68 4.09 -2.87 -10.09
CA TYR A 68 3.18 -1.94 -10.75
C TYR A 68 2.70 -0.94 -9.71
N VAL A 69 2.74 0.35 -10.05
CA VAL A 69 2.45 1.46 -9.13
C VAL A 69 1.44 2.37 -9.79
N VAL A 70 0.39 2.73 -9.04
CA VAL A 70 -0.67 3.62 -9.51
C VAL A 70 -1.00 4.70 -8.49
N GLY A 71 -1.60 5.80 -8.96
CA GLY A 71 -1.94 6.92 -8.09
C GLY A 71 -2.34 8.17 -8.86
N GLU A 72 -1.81 9.31 -8.44
CA GLU A 72 -1.95 10.59 -9.14
C GLU A 72 -0.57 11.27 -9.28
N PHE A 73 0.00 11.20 -10.49
CA PHE A 73 1.34 11.70 -10.81
C PHE A 73 1.54 11.78 -12.34
N LYS A 74 2.53 12.56 -12.76
CA LYS A 74 2.76 12.91 -14.18
C LYS A 74 4.09 12.40 -14.72
N ASN A 75 5.07 12.19 -13.86
CA ASN A 75 6.43 11.85 -14.20
C ASN A 75 7.01 10.87 -13.18
N ALA A 76 7.94 10.05 -13.65
CA ALA A 76 8.85 9.28 -12.81
C ALA A 76 10.28 9.56 -13.20
N ARG A 77 11.22 9.34 -12.27
CA ARG A 77 12.65 9.55 -12.51
C ARG A 77 13.47 8.48 -11.79
N PRO A 78 14.72 8.23 -12.20
CA PRO A 78 15.61 7.30 -11.51
C PRO A 78 15.86 7.70 -10.05
N SER A 79 16.32 6.74 -9.25
CA SER A 79 16.75 7.02 -7.87
C SER A 79 17.86 8.08 -7.85
N GLY A 80 17.78 9.01 -6.91
CA GLY A 80 18.76 10.08 -6.72
C GLY A 80 18.69 11.23 -7.74
N ALA A 81 17.88 11.14 -8.80
CA ALA A 81 17.66 12.27 -9.70
C ALA A 81 16.82 13.36 -9.00
N ASP A 82 17.22 14.63 -9.16
CA ASP A 82 16.44 15.78 -8.69
C ASP A 82 15.18 15.99 -9.56
N ALA A 83 14.19 16.70 -9.03
CA ALA A 83 12.99 17.05 -9.78
C ALA A 83 13.34 17.85 -11.05
N GLY A 84 12.74 17.49 -12.19
CA GLY A 84 13.07 18.05 -13.51
C GLY A 84 14.26 17.38 -14.21
N GLU A 85 14.97 16.44 -13.58
CA GLU A 85 16.09 15.72 -14.20
C GLU A 85 15.74 14.27 -14.54
N ASN A 86 16.07 13.85 -15.76
CA ASN A 86 15.84 12.48 -16.26
C ASN A 86 14.40 11.98 -16.09
N GLU A 87 13.44 12.90 -16.17
CA GLU A 87 12.02 12.59 -16.05
C GLU A 87 11.51 11.81 -17.26
N SER A 88 10.77 10.77 -16.96
CA SER A 88 10.00 9.97 -17.90
C SER A 88 8.52 10.21 -17.63
N PRO A 89 7.73 10.65 -18.61
CA PRO A 89 6.29 10.84 -18.44
C PRO A 89 5.61 9.55 -17.98
N ARG A 90 4.74 9.67 -16.98
CA ARG A 90 3.90 8.60 -16.43
C ARG A 90 2.51 9.15 -16.17
N TYR A 91 1.51 8.58 -16.80
CA TYR A 91 0.14 9.07 -16.70
C TYR A 91 -0.60 8.29 -15.62
N ASN A 92 -0.24 8.56 -14.34
CA ASN A 92 -0.81 7.91 -13.16
C ASN A 92 -0.49 6.41 -12.97
N ALA A 93 0.41 5.87 -13.80
CA ALA A 93 0.83 4.47 -13.77
C ALA A 93 2.30 4.33 -14.16
N MET A 94 3.05 3.51 -13.43
CA MET A 94 4.43 3.15 -13.73
C MET A 94 4.76 1.74 -13.23
N ALA A 95 5.89 1.19 -13.65
CA ALA A 95 6.45 -0.01 -13.03
C ALA A 95 7.95 0.14 -12.78
N PHE A 96 8.47 -0.59 -11.80
CA PHE A 96 9.90 -0.68 -11.53
C PHE A 96 10.31 -2.10 -11.13
N ASP A 97 11.59 -2.43 -11.27
CA ASP A 97 12.15 -3.71 -10.82
C ASP A 97 12.47 -3.64 -9.32
N ILE A 98 11.85 -4.52 -8.51
CA ILE A 98 11.96 -4.52 -7.05
C ILE A 98 13.37 -4.85 -6.54
N THR A 99 14.19 -5.54 -7.34
CA THR A 99 15.54 -5.97 -6.95
C THR A 99 16.56 -4.85 -7.11
N THR A 100 16.39 -4.03 -8.15
CA THR A 100 17.31 -2.96 -8.53
C THR A 100 16.78 -1.55 -8.22
N GLY A 101 15.46 -1.39 -8.11
CA GLY A 101 14.78 -0.10 -8.04
C GLY A 101 14.69 0.62 -9.37
N ALA A 102 15.09 -0.01 -10.49
CA ALA A 102 15.15 0.62 -11.79
C ALA A 102 13.74 0.81 -12.38
N LEU A 103 13.46 2.01 -12.89
CA LEU A 103 12.24 2.32 -13.63
C LEU A 103 12.14 1.44 -14.89
N LEU A 104 10.97 0.85 -15.13
CA LEU A 104 10.68 0.06 -16.33
C LEU A 104 9.89 0.87 -17.36
N ASP A 105 9.85 0.37 -18.60
CA ASP A 105 9.20 1.01 -19.75
C ASP A 105 7.66 0.94 -19.71
N TRP A 106 7.06 0.21 -18.77
CA TRP A 106 5.62 0.11 -18.63
C TRP A 106 5.02 1.46 -18.22
N ALA A 107 4.29 2.08 -19.16
CA ALA A 107 3.76 3.42 -19.02
C ALA A 107 2.45 3.60 -19.82
N PRO A 108 1.35 2.89 -19.46
CA PRO A 108 0.05 3.11 -20.08
C PRO A 108 -0.41 4.57 -19.84
N LYS A 109 -1.09 5.15 -20.83
CA LYS A 109 -1.58 6.52 -20.78
C LYS A 109 -3.00 6.57 -20.21
N VAL A 110 -3.16 6.93 -18.94
CA VAL A 110 -4.47 7.03 -18.27
C VAL A 110 -4.77 8.48 -17.90
N ASN A 111 -5.95 8.99 -18.28
CA ASN A 111 -6.26 10.42 -18.18
C ASN A 111 -6.79 10.90 -16.81
N GLY A 112 -6.75 10.05 -15.78
CA GLY A 112 -7.22 10.39 -14.45
C GLY A 112 -6.60 9.51 -13.38
N LYS A 113 -6.82 9.90 -12.13
CA LYS A 113 -6.36 9.20 -10.92
C LYS A 113 -6.76 7.72 -10.96
N ILE A 114 -5.80 6.86 -10.66
CA ILE A 114 -5.98 5.42 -10.54
C ILE A 114 -5.85 5.09 -9.06
N ASN A 115 -6.88 4.51 -8.47
CA ASN A 115 -6.91 4.18 -7.04
C ASN A 115 -6.44 2.75 -6.77
N ALA A 116 -6.58 1.84 -7.75
CA ALA A 116 -6.35 0.42 -7.55
C ALA A 116 -5.62 -0.21 -8.74
N VAL A 117 -4.70 -1.13 -8.45
CA VAL A 117 -4.03 -1.99 -9.41
C VAL A 117 -4.00 -3.42 -8.90
N GLU A 118 -4.47 -4.35 -9.73
CA GLU A 118 -4.45 -5.78 -9.40
C GLU A 118 -3.88 -6.54 -10.60
N ALA A 119 -3.10 -7.59 -10.36
CA ALA A 119 -2.45 -8.36 -11.41
C ALA A 119 -2.94 -9.81 -11.44
N SER A 120 -3.13 -10.36 -12.65
CA SER A 120 -3.30 -11.81 -12.77
C SER A 120 -2.06 -12.53 -12.21
N ALA A 121 -2.26 -13.71 -11.62
CA ALA A 121 -1.17 -14.47 -10.98
C ALA A 121 0.04 -14.74 -11.90
N ASP A 122 -0.17 -14.77 -13.23
CA ASP A 122 0.87 -14.94 -14.24
C ASP A 122 1.49 -13.63 -14.75
N GLY A 123 1.02 -12.47 -14.27
CA GLY A 123 1.45 -11.13 -14.69
C GLY A 123 1.02 -10.73 -16.10
N SER A 124 0.22 -11.55 -16.79
CA SER A 124 -0.15 -11.30 -18.19
C SER A 124 -1.23 -10.23 -18.36
N THR A 125 -1.91 -9.86 -17.27
CA THR A 125 -2.97 -8.86 -17.24
C THR A 125 -2.86 -8.03 -15.97
N ILE A 126 -2.84 -6.71 -16.13
CA ILE A 126 -2.87 -5.73 -15.05
C ILE A 126 -4.20 -4.99 -15.15
N TYR A 127 -5.01 -5.08 -14.11
CA TYR A 127 -6.30 -4.42 -13.98
C TYR A 127 -6.10 -3.09 -13.27
N LEU A 128 -6.79 -2.05 -13.74
CA LEU A 128 -6.70 -0.69 -13.22
C LEU A 128 -8.09 -0.22 -12.84
N GLY A 129 -8.25 0.28 -11.62
CA GLY A 129 -9.49 0.85 -11.09
C GLY A 129 -9.29 2.30 -10.66
N GLY A 130 -10.21 3.20 -11.00
CA GLY A 130 -10.04 4.60 -10.64
C GLY A 130 -11.10 5.56 -11.18
N ASN A 131 -10.70 6.82 -11.32
CA ASN A 131 -11.53 7.93 -11.78
C ASN A 131 -11.12 8.44 -13.18
N PHE A 132 -10.79 7.52 -14.10
CA PHE A 132 -10.43 7.84 -15.50
C PHE A 132 -11.56 7.57 -16.51
N THR A 133 -11.42 8.13 -17.71
CA THR A 133 -12.35 7.95 -18.85
C THR A 133 -11.65 7.51 -20.14
N SER A 134 -10.31 7.41 -20.15
CA SER A 134 -9.55 6.82 -21.24
C SER A 134 -8.28 6.11 -20.79
N VAL A 135 -7.89 5.10 -21.57
CA VAL A 135 -6.60 4.39 -21.47
C VAL A 135 -6.03 4.25 -22.87
N ASN A 136 -4.80 4.73 -23.09
CA ASN A 136 -4.12 4.76 -24.39
C ASN A 136 -4.99 5.40 -25.48
N ASP A 137 -5.62 6.54 -25.16
CA ASP A 137 -6.48 7.32 -26.04
C ASP A 137 -7.77 6.62 -26.51
N GLU A 138 -8.09 5.46 -25.94
CA GLU A 138 -9.35 4.77 -26.16
C GLU A 138 -10.31 4.96 -24.97
N THR A 139 -11.61 5.13 -25.24
CA THR A 139 -12.63 5.31 -24.19
C THR A 139 -12.74 4.08 -23.29
N VAL A 140 -12.55 4.28 -21.98
CA VAL A 140 -12.72 3.26 -20.92
C VAL A 140 -13.16 3.96 -19.66
N TYR A 141 -14.27 3.54 -19.07
CA TYR A 141 -14.78 4.18 -17.86
C TYR A 141 -14.39 3.39 -16.63
N ARG A 142 -13.52 4.00 -15.80
CA ARG A 142 -13.25 3.64 -14.39
C ARG A 142 -12.54 2.31 -14.14
N VAL A 143 -12.61 1.35 -15.07
CA VAL A 143 -11.99 0.03 -14.95
C VAL A 143 -11.39 -0.38 -16.29
N ALA A 144 -10.13 -0.80 -16.30
CA ALA A 144 -9.43 -1.23 -17.50
C ALA A 144 -8.56 -2.46 -17.24
N ALA A 145 -8.15 -3.12 -18.31
CA ALA A 145 -7.11 -4.13 -18.29
C ALA A 145 -6.04 -3.76 -19.31
N VAL A 146 -4.77 -3.93 -18.97
CA VAL A 146 -3.62 -3.82 -19.86
C VAL A 146 -2.74 -5.06 -19.73
N ASP A 147 -1.86 -5.33 -20.71
CA ASP A 147 -0.83 -6.36 -20.58
C ASP A 147 0.44 -5.81 -19.90
N ALA A 148 1.43 -6.69 -19.71
CA ALA A 148 2.73 -6.35 -19.15
C ALA A 148 3.56 -5.38 -20.02
N ALA A 149 3.13 -5.07 -21.25
CA ALA A 149 3.71 -4.03 -22.10
C ALA A 149 2.89 -2.72 -22.06
N GLY A 150 1.80 -2.67 -21.29
CA GLY A 150 0.93 -1.50 -21.15
C GLY A 150 -0.12 -1.37 -22.25
N LYS A 151 -0.29 -2.38 -23.11
CA LYS A 151 -1.30 -2.37 -24.16
C LYS A 151 -2.65 -2.79 -23.61
N ARG A 152 -3.71 -2.07 -24.00
CA ARG A 152 -5.09 -2.31 -23.57
C ARG A 152 -5.57 -3.71 -23.97
N LYS A 153 -6.18 -4.42 -23.03
CA LYS A 153 -6.87 -5.70 -23.22
C LYS A 153 -8.39 -5.50 -23.11
N PRO A 154 -9.21 -6.33 -23.78
CA PRO A 154 -10.65 -6.33 -23.58
C PRO A 154 -11.00 -6.68 -22.13
N LEU A 155 -11.92 -5.92 -21.54
CA LEU A 155 -12.53 -6.20 -20.25
C LEU A 155 -14.01 -5.81 -20.32
N GLY A 156 -14.89 -6.74 -20.00
CA GLY A 156 -16.33 -6.53 -19.94
C GLY A 156 -16.78 -5.82 -18.67
N ALA A 157 -16.12 -4.73 -18.27
CA ALA A 157 -16.47 -3.94 -17.10
C ALA A 157 -16.43 -2.45 -17.42
N SER A 158 -17.51 -1.74 -17.10
CA SER A 158 -17.61 -0.29 -17.20
C SER A 158 -18.47 0.20 -16.04
N ALA A 159 -17.85 0.84 -15.05
CA ALA A 159 -18.54 1.40 -13.90
C ALA A 159 -18.95 2.85 -14.16
N ASN A 160 -20.08 3.29 -13.58
CA ASN A 160 -20.56 4.66 -13.72
C ASN A 160 -20.02 5.63 -12.65
N GLY A 161 -19.26 5.13 -11.68
CA GLY A 161 -18.66 5.89 -10.59
C GLY A 161 -17.24 5.41 -10.30
N MET A 162 -16.57 6.05 -9.34
CA MET A 162 -15.19 5.74 -9.00
C MET A 162 -15.04 4.28 -8.53
N VAL A 163 -13.97 3.63 -8.98
CA VAL A 163 -13.52 2.34 -8.44
C VAL A 163 -12.33 2.62 -7.53
N MET A 164 -12.42 2.11 -6.30
CA MET A 164 -11.47 2.34 -5.22
C MET A 164 -10.54 1.15 -5.03
N ASP A 165 -11.03 -0.07 -5.27
CA ASP A 165 -10.26 -1.30 -5.07
C ASP A 165 -10.71 -2.41 -6.04
N LEU A 166 -9.79 -3.34 -6.31
CA LEU A 166 -9.93 -4.47 -7.21
C LEU A 166 -9.31 -5.70 -6.57
N GLU A 167 -9.97 -6.85 -6.67
CA GLU A 167 -9.43 -8.12 -6.17
C GLU A 167 -9.80 -9.25 -7.13
N ILE A 168 -8.85 -10.15 -7.42
CA ILE A 168 -9.09 -11.32 -8.26
C ILE A 168 -9.36 -12.54 -7.37
N SER A 169 -10.38 -13.33 -7.69
CA SER A 169 -10.62 -14.58 -6.96
C SER A 169 -9.40 -15.51 -7.01
N PRO A 170 -9.15 -16.34 -5.97
CA PRO A 170 -7.99 -17.25 -5.95
C PRO A 170 -7.85 -18.18 -7.17
N ASP A 171 -8.96 -18.48 -7.85
CA ASP A 171 -8.99 -19.30 -9.08
C ASP A 171 -8.80 -18.50 -10.38
N GLY A 172 -8.60 -17.18 -10.31
CA GLY A 172 -8.39 -16.29 -11.45
C GLY A 172 -9.63 -16.04 -12.31
N SER A 173 -10.82 -16.49 -11.88
CA SER A 173 -12.03 -16.47 -12.71
C SER A 173 -12.87 -15.20 -12.60
N THR A 174 -12.79 -14.50 -11.47
CA THR A 174 -13.68 -13.39 -11.13
C THR A 174 -12.84 -12.19 -10.70
N LEU A 175 -13.15 -11.01 -11.25
CA LEU A 175 -12.64 -9.72 -10.76
C LEU A 175 -13.74 -9.05 -9.94
N TYR A 176 -13.47 -8.81 -8.66
CA TYR A 176 -14.28 -8.02 -7.76
C TYR A 176 -13.89 -6.55 -7.83
N LEU A 177 -14.88 -5.67 -7.65
CA LEU A 177 -14.73 -4.23 -7.73
C LEU A 177 -15.43 -3.60 -6.54
N ALA A 178 -14.77 -2.63 -5.90
CA ALA A 178 -15.33 -1.77 -4.87
C ALA A 178 -15.19 -0.29 -5.23
N GLY A 179 -16.09 0.57 -4.75
CA GLY A 179 -16.00 2.01 -4.93
C GLY A 179 -17.30 2.76 -4.62
N SER A 180 -17.59 3.79 -5.41
CA SER A 180 -18.78 4.64 -5.28
C SER A 180 -19.78 4.51 -6.44
N PHE A 181 -19.54 3.57 -7.35
CA PHE A 181 -20.42 3.30 -8.49
C PHE A 181 -21.76 2.70 -8.06
N THR A 182 -22.78 2.86 -8.90
CA THR A 182 -24.12 2.26 -8.70
C THR A 182 -24.47 1.25 -9.79
N GLN A 183 -23.64 1.15 -10.83
CA GLN A 183 -23.84 0.23 -11.95
C GLN A 183 -22.51 -0.25 -12.53
N ILE A 184 -22.51 -1.50 -13.03
CA ILE A 184 -21.49 -2.04 -13.93
C ILE A 184 -22.21 -2.52 -15.20
N ASN A 185 -21.84 -2.00 -16.38
CA ASN A 185 -22.49 -2.30 -17.66
C ASN A 185 -24.03 -2.20 -17.61
N SER A 186 -24.54 -1.12 -17.01
CA SER A 186 -25.99 -0.89 -16.79
C SER A 186 -26.70 -1.87 -15.86
N SER A 187 -25.97 -2.81 -15.23
CA SER A 187 -26.50 -3.69 -14.18
C SER A 187 -26.30 -3.03 -12.82
N ALA A 188 -27.37 -2.92 -12.03
CA ALA A 188 -27.34 -2.29 -10.71
C ALA A 188 -26.36 -3.00 -9.77
N ARG A 189 -25.33 -2.29 -9.33
CA ARG A 189 -24.29 -2.77 -8.40
C ARG A 189 -23.95 -1.61 -7.47
N GLN A 190 -24.52 -1.64 -6.27
CA GLN A 190 -24.36 -0.54 -5.31
C GLN A 190 -23.00 -0.70 -4.61
N ARG A 191 -22.02 0.08 -5.06
CA ARG A 191 -20.67 0.25 -4.50
C ARG A 191 -19.75 -0.96 -4.54
N ALA A 192 -20.29 -2.17 -4.72
CA ALA A 192 -19.50 -3.36 -5.01
C ALA A 192 -20.18 -4.26 -6.05
N GLY A 193 -19.37 -4.97 -6.82
CA GLY A 193 -19.82 -5.86 -7.88
C GLY A 193 -18.68 -6.71 -8.41
N ALA A 194 -18.96 -7.63 -9.32
CA ALA A 194 -17.93 -8.47 -9.90
C ALA A 194 -18.22 -8.85 -11.36
N VAL A 195 -17.17 -9.16 -12.10
CA VAL A 195 -17.23 -9.65 -13.48
C VAL A 195 -16.51 -10.99 -13.60
N ASP A 196 -17.09 -11.91 -14.37
CA ASP A 196 -16.44 -13.16 -14.76
C ASP A 196 -15.47 -12.86 -15.91
N LEU A 197 -14.19 -13.13 -15.68
CA LEU A 197 -13.09 -12.77 -16.59
C LEU A 197 -13.06 -13.63 -17.87
N LYS A 198 -13.67 -14.81 -17.84
CA LYS A 198 -13.75 -15.71 -19.00
C LYS A 198 -14.84 -15.29 -19.98
N THR A 199 -16.00 -14.93 -19.45
CA THR A 199 -17.20 -14.58 -20.22
C THR A 199 -17.34 -13.08 -20.42
N ASN A 200 -16.59 -12.26 -19.68
CA ASN A 200 -16.68 -10.80 -19.66
C ASN A 200 -18.09 -10.31 -19.31
N LYS A 201 -18.74 -10.97 -18.35
CA LYS A 201 -20.10 -10.65 -17.89
C LYS A 201 -20.12 -10.30 -16.42
N VAL A 202 -21.00 -9.37 -16.03
CA VAL A 202 -21.29 -9.09 -14.62
C VAL A 202 -21.87 -10.35 -13.97
N THR A 203 -21.33 -10.76 -12.82
CA THR A 203 -21.76 -11.96 -12.07
C THR A 203 -23.01 -11.68 -11.25
N SER A 204 -23.52 -12.66 -10.47
CA SER A 204 -24.64 -12.43 -9.53
C SER A 204 -24.24 -11.70 -8.24
N PHE A 205 -22.95 -11.47 -7.97
CA PHE A 205 -22.50 -10.76 -6.78
C PHE A 205 -22.99 -9.31 -6.81
N ALA A 206 -23.96 -8.98 -5.95
CA ALA A 206 -24.67 -7.70 -5.95
C ALA A 206 -25.08 -7.24 -4.54
N PRO A 207 -24.12 -6.99 -3.63
CA PRO A 207 -24.43 -6.44 -2.31
C PRO A 207 -25.16 -5.10 -2.42
N GLN A 208 -26.10 -4.85 -1.52
CA GLN A 208 -26.82 -3.58 -1.41
C GLN A 208 -26.14 -2.73 -0.34
N VAL A 209 -25.02 -2.10 -0.67
CA VAL A 209 -24.26 -1.28 0.28
C VAL A 209 -24.89 0.11 0.36
N ASP A 210 -25.27 0.54 1.55
CA ASP A 210 -25.94 1.81 1.81
C ASP A 210 -24.96 2.87 2.33
N ASP A 211 -25.18 4.13 1.93
CA ASP A 211 -24.35 5.29 2.28
C ASP A 211 -22.86 5.23 1.86
N SER A 212 -22.23 6.41 1.80
CA SER A 212 -20.79 6.62 1.55
C SER A 212 -20.19 5.75 0.42
N LEU A 213 -19.00 5.16 0.60
CA LEU A 213 -18.29 4.36 -0.40
C LEU A 213 -17.66 3.09 0.22
N VAL A 214 -17.44 2.07 -0.63
CA VAL A 214 -16.60 0.91 -0.29
C VAL A 214 -15.17 1.23 -0.73
N ARG A 215 -14.24 1.24 0.21
CA ARG A 215 -12.82 1.57 -0.03
C ARG A 215 -12.02 0.36 -0.45
N SER A 216 -12.24 -0.78 0.19
CA SER A 216 -11.46 -1.99 -0.03
C SER A 216 -12.34 -3.24 -0.14
N ILE A 217 -11.87 -4.22 -0.91
CA ILE A 217 -12.50 -5.51 -1.13
C ILE A 217 -11.43 -6.59 -1.17
N THR A 218 -11.64 -7.69 -0.45
CA THR A 218 -10.75 -8.86 -0.54
C THR A 218 -11.53 -10.17 -0.53
N VAL A 219 -10.92 -11.26 -0.98
CA VAL A 219 -11.55 -12.58 -1.11
C VAL A 219 -10.83 -13.57 -0.22
N ALA A 220 -11.58 -14.40 0.51
CA ALA A 220 -10.99 -15.47 1.31
C ALA A 220 -10.13 -16.41 0.44
N THR A 221 -8.99 -16.88 0.94
CA THR A 221 -8.05 -17.70 0.15
C THR A 221 -8.64 -19.03 -0.33
N ASP A 222 -9.65 -19.55 0.35
CA ASP A 222 -10.41 -20.74 -0.04
C ASP A 222 -11.60 -20.43 -0.97
N ASN A 223 -11.72 -19.17 -1.39
CA ASN A 223 -12.78 -18.62 -2.22
C ASN A 223 -14.19 -18.75 -1.58
N SER A 224 -14.29 -18.89 -0.25
CA SER A 224 -15.59 -19.11 0.44
C SER A 224 -16.39 -17.84 0.68
N ALA A 225 -15.76 -16.67 0.70
CA ALA A 225 -16.39 -15.37 1.00
C ALA A 225 -15.67 -14.20 0.34
N VAL A 226 -16.31 -13.03 0.43
CA VAL A 226 -15.76 -11.72 0.04
C VAL A 226 -15.93 -10.79 1.23
N ALA A 227 -14.92 -10.01 1.59
CA ALA A 227 -15.06 -8.95 2.59
C ALA A 227 -15.01 -7.59 1.90
N ILE A 228 -15.81 -6.66 2.38
CA ILE A 228 -15.78 -5.26 1.96
C ILE A 228 -15.57 -4.36 3.17
N GLY A 229 -14.78 -3.30 2.97
CA GLY A 229 -14.44 -2.30 3.97
C GLY A 229 -14.59 -0.89 3.40
N GLY A 230 -15.02 0.06 4.21
CA GLY A 230 -15.17 1.44 3.80
C GLY A 230 -15.89 2.26 4.87
N SER A 231 -16.66 3.24 4.41
CA SER A 231 -17.34 4.23 5.26
C SER A 231 -18.86 4.06 5.26
N PHE A 232 -19.36 2.94 4.72
CA PHE A 232 -20.79 2.62 4.59
C PHE A 232 -21.42 2.23 5.94
N THR A 233 -22.72 2.50 6.10
CA THR A 233 -23.41 2.31 7.40
C THR A 233 -24.17 0.99 7.48
N SER A 234 -24.52 0.38 6.36
CA SER A 234 -25.18 -0.93 6.33
C SER A 234 -25.04 -1.62 4.97
N VAL A 235 -25.31 -2.93 4.96
CA VAL A 235 -25.45 -3.72 3.73
C VAL A 235 -26.74 -4.52 3.81
N GLY A 236 -27.64 -4.32 2.84
CA GLY A 236 -28.95 -4.96 2.81
C GLY A 236 -29.82 -4.62 4.03
N GLY A 237 -29.62 -3.43 4.61
CA GLY A 237 -30.26 -3.02 5.86
C GLY A 237 -29.73 -3.69 7.13
N SER A 238 -28.67 -4.50 7.06
CA SER A 238 -28.04 -5.11 8.24
C SER A 238 -27.08 -4.14 8.94
N SER A 239 -27.28 -3.92 10.24
CA SER A 239 -26.37 -3.16 11.10
C SER A 239 -25.10 -3.91 11.51
N ASP A 240 -25.05 -5.22 11.22
CA ASP A 240 -23.86 -6.06 11.39
C ASP A 240 -22.81 -5.78 10.31
N ALA A 241 -23.15 -4.92 9.34
CA ALA A 241 -22.31 -4.46 8.25
C ALA A 241 -22.04 -2.94 8.37
N TYR A 242 -21.35 -2.52 9.43
CA TYR A 242 -21.09 -1.10 9.70
C TYR A 242 -19.61 -0.78 9.47
N GLY A 243 -19.28 -0.24 8.29
CA GLY A 243 -17.91 -0.01 7.84
C GLY A 243 -17.19 -1.24 7.30
N ILE A 244 -17.57 -2.43 7.78
CA ILE A 244 -17.03 -3.72 7.32
C ILE A 244 -18.15 -4.76 7.21
N ALA A 245 -18.06 -5.63 6.21
CA ALA A 245 -18.96 -6.76 6.04
C ALA A 245 -18.25 -7.95 5.41
N VAL A 246 -18.57 -9.16 5.88
CA VAL A 246 -18.27 -10.42 5.17
C VAL A 246 -19.52 -10.82 4.39
N LEU A 247 -19.34 -11.20 3.14
CA LEU A 247 -20.40 -11.45 2.18
C LEU A 247 -20.28 -12.86 1.58
N GLU A 248 -21.42 -13.47 1.33
CA GLU A 248 -21.54 -14.64 0.47
C GLU A 248 -21.27 -14.28 -1.00
N LYS A 249 -21.10 -15.29 -1.86
CA LYS A 249 -20.79 -15.08 -3.28
C LYS A 249 -21.90 -14.44 -4.10
N ASP A 250 -23.12 -14.34 -3.57
CA ASP A 250 -24.21 -13.56 -4.16
C ASP A 250 -24.26 -12.10 -3.66
N GLY A 251 -23.46 -11.75 -2.65
CA GLY A 251 -23.42 -10.43 -2.02
C GLY A 251 -24.34 -10.28 -0.80
N SER A 252 -25.01 -11.34 -0.34
CA SER A 252 -25.72 -11.32 0.94
C SER A 252 -24.77 -11.28 2.13
N VAL A 253 -25.15 -10.60 3.21
CA VAL A 253 -24.32 -10.48 4.42
C VAL A 253 -24.21 -11.83 5.12
N ARG A 254 -22.97 -12.25 5.38
CA ARG A 254 -22.63 -13.32 6.32
C ARG A 254 -22.53 -12.73 7.71
N ASN A 255 -23.31 -13.26 8.65
CA ASN A 255 -23.27 -12.79 10.04
C ASN A 255 -21.96 -13.19 10.70
N THR A 256 -21.25 -12.21 11.24
CA THR A 256 -19.97 -12.36 11.95
C THR A 256 -19.90 -11.39 13.13
N ASN A 257 -18.99 -11.62 14.06
CA ASN A 257 -18.84 -10.80 15.26
C ASN A 257 -17.97 -9.54 15.05
N ILE A 258 -17.45 -9.28 13.84
CA ILE A 258 -16.49 -8.18 13.61
C ILE A 258 -17.10 -6.83 14.04
N SER A 259 -18.30 -6.53 13.55
CA SER A 259 -19.01 -5.26 13.81
C SER A 259 -19.53 -5.11 15.25
N SER A 260 -19.33 -6.12 16.11
CA SER A 260 -19.54 -6.00 17.56
C SER A 260 -18.34 -5.36 18.28
N VAL A 261 -17.18 -5.32 17.63
CA VAL A 261 -15.94 -4.76 18.16
C VAL A 261 -15.45 -3.55 17.34
N ILE A 262 -15.48 -3.67 16.02
CA ILE A 262 -14.96 -2.65 15.08
C ILE A 262 -16.14 -2.00 14.37
N ARG A 263 -16.35 -0.70 14.60
CA ARG A 263 -17.42 0.09 13.98
C ARG A 263 -16.84 1.39 13.46
N ASN A 264 -16.39 1.36 12.22
CA ASN A 264 -15.74 2.49 11.54
C ASN A 264 -16.52 2.85 10.29
N ALA A 265 -17.48 3.76 10.40
CA ALA A 265 -18.24 4.26 9.25
C ALA A 265 -18.64 5.72 9.46
N GLY A 266 -19.27 6.30 8.44
CA GLY A 266 -19.66 7.71 8.44
C GLY A 266 -18.69 8.56 7.63
N SER A 267 -18.83 9.88 7.73
CA SER A 267 -18.06 10.81 6.90
C SER A 267 -16.61 10.94 7.37
N ASN A 268 -16.34 10.66 8.65
CA ASN A 268 -15.02 10.87 9.26
C ASN A 268 -14.44 9.58 9.87
N SER A 269 -14.89 8.41 9.43
CA SER A 269 -14.32 7.11 9.81
C SER A 269 -14.57 6.07 8.73
N GLY A 270 -13.71 5.05 8.69
CA GLY A 270 -13.84 3.98 7.72
C GLY A 270 -12.75 2.93 7.87
N ILE A 271 -13.00 1.76 7.28
CA ILE A 271 -11.96 0.78 7.02
C ILE A 271 -11.21 1.18 5.74
N MET A 272 -9.89 1.25 5.83
CA MET A 272 -9.02 1.74 4.75
C MET A 272 -8.60 0.63 3.80
N SER A 273 -8.04 -0.46 4.34
CA SER A 273 -7.55 -1.61 3.57
C SER A 273 -8.03 -2.91 4.19
N LEU A 274 -8.30 -3.89 3.34
CA LEU A 274 -8.54 -5.28 3.69
C LEU A 274 -7.58 -6.16 2.90
N LYS A 275 -6.94 -7.10 3.56
CA LYS A 275 -6.16 -8.17 2.92
C LYS A 275 -6.49 -9.51 3.55
N SER A 276 -6.13 -10.60 2.89
CA SER A 276 -6.36 -11.93 3.44
C SER A 276 -5.16 -12.86 3.26
N ASP A 277 -5.03 -13.79 4.20
CA ASP A 277 -4.14 -14.94 4.07
C ASP A 277 -4.81 -16.17 4.69
N SER A 278 -4.08 -17.29 4.75
CA SER A 278 -4.58 -18.53 5.36
C SER A 278 -4.95 -18.44 6.84
N ARG A 279 -4.58 -17.36 7.55
CA ARG A 279 -4.86 -17.14 8.97
C ARG A 279 -6.11 -16.30 9.19
N GLY A 280 -6.51 -15.45 8.23
CA GLY A 280 -7.73 -14.68 8.38
C GLY A 280 -7.87 -13.48 7.45
N LEU A 281 -8.82 -12.63 7.82
CA LEU A 281 -9.10 -11.33 7.21
C LEU A 281 -8.40 -10.26 8.04
N TYR A 282 -7.51 -9.49 7.42
CA TYR A 282 -6.88 -8.33 8.03
C TYR A 282 -7.62 -7.07 7.64
N GLY A 283 -7.69 -6.11 8.55
CA GLY A 283 -8.23 -4.79 8.24
C GLY A 283 -7.51 -3.68 8.97
N THR A 284 -7.51 -2.51 8.36
CA THR A 284 -6.97 -1.26 8.91
C THR A 284 -8.03 -0.16 8.90
N GLY A 285 -7.92 0.81 9.81
CA GLY A 285 -8.93 1.86 9.94
C GLY A 285 -8.37 3.22 10.31
N TYR A 286 -9.19 4.23 10.07
CA TYR A 286 -9.05 5.59 10.58
C TYR A 286 -10.32 5.97 11.36
N SER A 287 -10.20 6.86 12.34
CA SER A 287 -11.35 7.18 13.19
C SER A 287 -11.33 8.56 13.83
N GLN A 288 -12.21 9.44 13.36
CA GLN A 288 -12.63 10.62 14.13
C GLN A 288 -14.00 10.45 14.81
N GLU A 289 -14.80 9.47 14.37
CA GLU A 289 -16.12 9.15 14.92
C GLU A 289 -16.40 7.63 15.04
N GLY A 290 -15.48 6.79 14.58
CA GLY A 290 -15.56 5.34 14.70
C GLY A 290 -14.99 4.85 16.03
N THR A 291 -14.68 3.55 16.08
CA THR A 291 -14.22 2.92 17.33
C THR A 291 -12.73 2.60 17.34
N PHE A 292 -12.10 2.38 16.17
CA PHE A 292 -10.78 1.77 16.07
C PHE A 292 -9.84 2.49 15.11
N GLU A 293 -8.58 2.64 15.51
CA GLU A 293 -7.45 2.93 14.64
C GLU A 293 -6.46 1.77 14.80
N GLY A 294 -5.61 1.53 13.80
CA GLY A 294 -4.65 0.41 13.83
C GLY A 294 -5.04 -0.74 12.92
N MET A 295 -4.63 -1.96 13.31
CA MET A 295 -4.80 -3.18 12.51
C MET A 295 -5.43 -4.30 13.34
N PHE A 296 -6.33 -5.07 12.71
CA PHE A 296 -6.87 -6.30 13.29
C PHE A 296 -6.77 -7.47 12.32
N ARG A 297 -6.85 -8.69 12.86
CA ARG A 297 -7.16 -9.92 12.11
C ARG A 297 -8.40 -10.59 12.68
N ALA A 298 -9.31 -11.00 11.81
CA ALA A 298 -10.55 -11.65 12.17
C ALA A 298 -10.74 -12.98 11.41
N SER A 299 -11.49 -13.88 12.04
CA SER A 299 -11.97 -15.13 11.43
C SER A 299 -13.00 -14.86 10.32
N TRP A 300 -12.81 -15.45 9.15
CA TRP A 300 -13.77 -15.41 8.03
C TRP A 300 -15.13 -16.08 8.35
N THR A 301 -15.17 -16.94 9.36
CA THR A 301 -16.37 -17.70 9.73
C THR A 301 -17.11 -17.08 10.90
N THR A 302 -16.40 -16.73 11.98
CA THR A 302 -17.01 -16.23 13.21
C THR A 302 -16.91 -14.72 13.34
N GLY A 303 -15.94 -14.09 12.69
CA GLY A 303 -15.60 -12.68 12.90
C GLY A 303 -14.88 -12.39 14.21
N ASP A 304 -14.51 -13.41 14.97
CA ASP A 304 -13.75 -13.20 16.20
C ASP A 304 -12.37 -12.64 15.85
N ILE A 305 -11.95 -11.61 16.59
CA ILE A 305 -10.65 -10.97 16.43
C ILE A 305 -9.61 -11.77 17.22
N ASP A 306 -8.59 -12.26 16.51
CA ASP A 306 -7.52 -13.08 17.09
C ASP A 306 -6.16 -12.35 17.10
N LEU A 307 -6.11 -11.13 16.56
CA LEU A 307 -4.98 -10.22 16.61
C LEU A 307 -5.47 -8.78 16.51
N MET A 308 -5.05 -7.90 17.43
CA MET A 308 -5.39 -6.49 17.44
C MET A 308 -4.16 -5.65 17.82
N ALA A 309 -3.61 -4.95 16.84
CA ALA A 309 -2.66 -3.87 17.06
C ALA A 309 -3.43 -2.59 17.36
N ASP A 310 -3.84 -2.44 18.63
CA ASP A 310 -4.47 -1.23 19.17
C ASP A 310 -3.40 -0.13 19.32
N CYS A 311 -3.03 0.46 18.18
CA CYS A 311 -2.15 1.62 18.11
C CYS A 311 -2.92 2.80 17.54
N HIS A 312 -2.77 3.97 18.16
CA HIS A 312 -3.44 5.19 17.76
C HIS A 312 -2.72 5.88 16.59
N GLY A 313 -3.51 6.50 15.72
CA GLY A 313 -3.13 7.07 14.45
C GLY A 313 -3.66 6.25 13.28
N ASP A 314 -4.17 6.96 12.27
CA ASP A 314 -4.71 6.39 11.04
C ASP A 314 -3.83 5.29 10.46
N THR A 315 -4.46 4.20 10.02
CA THR A 315 -3.77 3.08 9.41
C THR A 315 -4.33 2.82 8.02
N TYR A 316 -3.46 2.87 7.00
CA TYR A 316 -3.85 2.95 5.61
C TYR A 316 -3.82 1.61 4.90
N ASP A 317 -2.77 0.81 5.14
CA ASP A 317 -2.57 -0.44 4.43
C ASP A 317 -1.81 -1.48 5.26
N VAL A 318 -2.00 -2.75 4.93
CA VAL A 318 -1.48 -3.90 5.67
C VAL A 318 -0.90 -4.95 4.74
N LEU A 319 0.34 -5.35 4.98
CA LEU A 319 0.98 -6.48 4.30
C LEU A 319 1.24 -7.61 5.31
N PRO A 320 0.38 -8.65 5.36
CA PRO A 320 0.65 -9.83 6.15
C PRO A 320 1.76 -10.67 5.50
N THR A 321 2.83 -10.93 6.24
CA THR A 321 3.86 -11.94 5.88
C THR A 321 3.87 -13.07 6.90
N ASN A 322 4.75 -14.06 6.74
CA ASN A 322 4.77 -15.24 7.62
C ASN A 322 4.93 -14.86 9.09
N ASP A 323 5.98 -14.10 9.44
CA ASP A 323 6.34 -13.82 10.85
C ASP A 323 6.07 -12.37 11.28
N VAL A 324 5.91 -11.47 10.31
CA VAL A 324 5.78 -10.03 10.53
C VAL A 324 4.63 -9.47 9.70
N ILE A 325 3.86 -8.56 10.24
CA ILE A 325 2.86 -7.78 9.50
C ILE A 325 3.42 -6.37 9.38
N TYR A 326 3.57 -5.87 8.15
CA TYR A 326 4.05 -4.52 7.87
C TYR A 326 2.87 -3.61 7.54
N ILE A 327 2.92 -2.39 8.06
CA ILE A 327 1.81 -1.46 8.01
C ILE A 327 2.26 -0.15 7.36
N ALA A 328 1.41 0.45 6.52
CA ALA A 328 1.46 1.86 6.15
C ALA A 328 0.50 2.64 7.05
N SER A 329 0.97 3.70 7.70
CA SER A 329 0.21 4.36 8.78
C SER A 329 0.61 5.81 9.01
N HIS A 330 -0.04 6.41 10.01
CA HIS A 330 0.33 7.65 10.68
C HIS A 330 0.33 7.42 12.21
N THR A 331 0.86 6.27 12.64
CA THR A 331 0.76 5.82 14.03
C THR A 331 1.61 6.68 14.96
N HIS A 332 1.06 7.12 16.09
CA HIS A 332 1.80 7.90 17.09
C HIS A 332 1.85 7.25 18.48
N ASP A 333 0.99 6.26 18.79
CA ASP A 333 1.01 5.59 20.10
C ASP A 333 0.71 4.10 19.96
N CYS A 334 1.61 3.23 20.43
CA CYS A 334 1.40 1.79 20.51
C CYS A 334 1.47 1.27 21.96
N SER A 335 1.34 2.15 22.96
CA SER A 335 1.51 1.81 24.37
C SER A 335 0.47 0.81 24.89
N ASN A 336 -0.73 0.77 24.31
CA ASN A 336 -1.79 -0.20 24.65
C ASN A 336 -1.38 -1.65 24.37
N ILE A 337 -0.45 -1.89 23.43
CA ILE A 337 0.13 -3.22 23.18
C ILE A 337 1.57 -3.35 23.71
N GLY A 338 2.05 -2.36 24.47
CA GLY A 338 3.40 -2.33 25.03
C GLY A 338 4.51 -1.93 24.04
N GLY A 339 4.15 -1.29 22.92
CA GLY A 339 5.09 -0.66 21.99
C GLY A 339 5.51 0.74 22.43
N PHE A 340 5.98 1.55 21.48
CA PHE A 340 6.39 2.93 21.71
C PHE A 340 5.24 3.82 22.24
N PRO A 341 5.55 4.83 23.08
CA PRO A 341 4.56 5.75 23.64
C PRO A 341 4.24 6.93 22.71
N ASP A 342 3.14 7.63 23.01
CA ASP A 342 2.80 8.87 22.31
C ASP A 342 3.83 9.98 22.51
N ARG A 343 4.34 10.50 21.38
CA ARG A 343 5.26 11.64 21.29
C ARG A 343 4.81 12.68 20.26
N SER A 344 3.60 12.55 19.72
CA SER A 344 3.06 13.45 18.70
C SER A 344 2.90 14.87 19.22
N ASP A 345 2.27 15.05 20.38
CA ASP A 345 2.01 16.37 20.97
C ASP A 345 3.26 17.09 21.47
N THR A 346 4.30 16.35 21.84
CA THR A 346 5.51 16.91 22.47
C THR A 346 6.66 17.09 21.49
N GLU A 347 6.77 16.20 20.51
CA GLU A 347 7.91 16.13 19.59
C GLU A 347 7.48 16.05 18.11
N GLY A 348 6.19 15.92 17.81
CA GLY A 348 5.69 15.80 16.43
C GLY A 348 6.06 14.47 15.77
N VAL A 349 6.30 13.42 16.56
CA VAL A 349 6.76 12.12 16.06
C VAL A 349 5.58 11.27 15.62
N TYR A 350 5.58 10.87 14.35
CA TYR A 350 4.64 9.92 13.75
C TYR A 350 5.41 8.84 12.99
N HIS A 351 4.99 7.59 13.15
CA HIS A 351 5.56 6.43 12.48
C HIS A 351 4.70 6.05 11.28
N HIS A 352 5.28 6.15 10.09
CA HIS A 352 4.56 5.91 8.84
C HIS A 352 4.71 4.48 8.30
N ALA A 353 5.61 3.72 8.92
CA ALA A 353 5.82 2.31 8.68
C ALA A 353 6.06 1.61 10.02
N VAL A 354 5.27 0.59 10.32
CA VAL A 354 5.35 -0.15 11.59
C VAL A 354 5.31 -1.66 11.31
N GLY A 355 6.13 -2.42 12.02
CA GLY A 355 6.14 -3.89 11.99
C GLY A 355 5.54 -4.50 13.25
N PHE A 356 4.67 -5.49 13.09
CA PHE A 356 4.04 -6.25 14.18
C PHE A 356 4.35 -7.75 14.07
N SER A 357 4.37 -8.47 15.19
CA SER A 357 4.37 -9.94 15.16
C SER A 357 3.09 -10.44 14.50
N SER A 358 3.20 -11.50 13.70
CA SER A 358 2.06 -12.05 12.97
C SER A 358 1.15 -12.96 13.80
N THR A 359 1.55 -13.21 15.06
CA THR A 359 0.82 -13.94 16.09
C THR A 359 0.68 -13.08 17.34
N ALA A 360 -0.37 -13.33 18.13
CA ALA A 360 -0.53 -12.69 19.43
C ALA A 360 0.58 -13.12 20.39
N THR A 361 1.18 -12.17 21.09
CA THR A 361 2.25 -12.36 22.09
C THR A 361 1.85 -11.81 23.45
N GLY A 362 0.72 -11.10 23.53
CA GLY A 362 0.17 -10.57 24.76
C GLY A 362 -1.30 -10.23 24.60
N THR A 363 -1.77 -9.31 25.44
CA THR A 363 -3.12 -8.77 25.38
C THR A 363 -3.07 -7.25 25.39
N VAL A 364 -4.01 -6.62 24.70
CA VAL A 364 -4.23 -5.18 24.74
C VAL A 364 -4.47 -4.77 26.20
N ARG A 365 -3.83 -3.68 26.61
CA ARG A 365 -3.97 -3.05 27.94
C ARG A 365 -5.14 -2.09 27.92
N SER A 366 -5.61 -1.68 29.10
CA SER A 366 -6.65 -0.66 29.18
C SER A 366 -6.18 0.67 28.58
N ASN A 367 -6.99 1.18 27.65
CA ASN A 367 -6.73 2.49 27.05
C ASN A 367 -6.84 3.61 28.09
N THR A 368 -5.90 4.55 28.03
CA THR A 368 -5.92 5.77 28.86
C THR A 368 -6.07 7.06 28.05
N ALA A 369 -5.98 7.00 26.73
CA ALA A 369 -6.12 8.15 25.85
C ALA A 369 -7.59 8.54 25.68
N ARG A 370 -7.87 9.84 25.76
CA ARG A 370 -9.23 10.37 25.58
C ARG A 370 -9.64 10.27 24.11
N GLY A 371 -10.87 9.82 23.85
CA GLY A 371 -11.43 9.73 22.50
C GLY A 371 -11.25 8.36 21.84
N TYR A 372 -10.42 7.49 22.43
CA TYR A 372 -10.19 6.13 21.97
C TYR A 372 -11.03 5.12 22.75
N SER A 373 -11.49 4.07 22.07
CA SER A 373 -12.18 2.94 22.69
C SER A 373 -11.21 2.13 23.56
N ASP A 374 -11.75 1.38 24.54
CA ASP A 374 -10.94 0.44 25.33
C ASP A 374 -11.12 -0.98 24.79
N TYR A 375 -10.01 -1.58 24.38
CA TYR A 375 -9.94 -2.94 23.84
C TYR A 375 -9.20 -3.92 24.77
N ALA A 376 -9.05 -3.58 26.06
CA ALA A 376 -8.38 -4.41 27.04
C ALA A 376 -8.75 -5.90 26.97
N GLY A 377 -7.74 -6.76 26.94
CA GLY A 377 -7.90 -8.21 26.91
C GLY A 377 -7.97 -8.82 25.50
N MET A 378 -8.12 -8.02 24.45
CA MET A 378 -7.99 -8.52 23.07
C MET A 378 -6.58 -9.08 22.82
N PRO A 379 -6.40 -10.11 21.98
CA PRO A 379 -5.07 -10.64 21.67
C PRO A 379 -4.21 -9.61 20.94
N ALA A 380 -3.05 -9.26 21.51
CA ALA A 380 -2.17 -8.23 20.97
C ALA A 380 -0.91 -8.82 20.33
N PRO A 381 -0.45 -8.29 19.18
CA PRO A 381 0.89 -8.55 18.67
C PRO A 381 1.94 -7.76 19.46
N THR A 382 3.20 -8.12 19.27
CA THR A 382 4.35 -7.29 19.62
C THR A 382 4.60 -6.28 18.51
N GLN A 383 4.73 -5.01 18.85
CA GLN A 383 5.29 -4.00 17.95
C GLN A 383 6.83 -4.06 17.97
N TYR A 384 7.46 -3.99 16.80
CA TYR A 384 8.92 -4.13 16.67
C TYR A 384 9.62 -2.78 16.39
N ASN A 385 10.46 -2.34 17.33
CA ASN A 385 11.29 -1.13 17.18
C ASN A 385 12.38 -1.27 16.11
N GLY A 386 12.73 -2.50 15.72
CA GLY A 386 13.71 -2.78 14.66
C GLY A 386 13.34 -2.31 13.26
N PHE A 387 12.09 -1.93 13.05
CA PHE A 387 11.59 -1.43 11.78
C PHE A 387 10.69 -0.22 11.98
N LEU A 388 11.31 0.97 12.06
CA LEU A 388 10.65 2.27 12.14
C LEU A 388 11.38 3.29 11.23
N PRO A 389 11.46 3.07 9.91
CA PRO A 389 12.09 4.06 9.02
C PRO A 389 11.34 5.40 9.09
N GLY A 390 12.09 6.50 9.11
CA GLY A 390 11.55 7.85 9.16
C GLY A 390 11.16 8.32 7.76
N PHE A 391 9.96 8.89 7.63
CA PHE A 391 9.47 9.46 6.37
C PHE A 391 9.22 10.95 6.56
N GLN A 392 9.75 11.76 5.63
CA GLN A 392 9.38 13.16 5.56
C GLN A 392 8.08 13.31 4.75
N ILE A 393 7.04 13.80 5.42
CA ILE A 393 5.72 14.08 4.86
C ILE A 393 5.84 15.00 3.64
N GLY A 394 5.08 14.69 2.58
CA GLY A 394 4.88 15.59 1.45
C GLY A 394 3.55 16.32 1.53
N GLU A 395 3.37 17.30 0.65
CA GLU A 395 2.22 18.22 0.68
C GLU A 395 1.24 18.00 -0.49
N TYR A 396 1.34 16.88 -1.22
CA TYR A 396 0.60 16.71 -2.48
C TYR A 396 -0.92 16.68 -2.26
N SER A 397 -1.37 15.92 -1.26
CA SER A 397 -2.78 15.80 -0.89
C SER A 397 -3.25 16.91 0.06
N GLY A 398 -2.32 17.56 0.77
CA GLY A 398 -2.60 18.50 1.85
C GLY A 398 -3.04 17.86 3.18
N LEU A 399 -2.98 16.53 3.29
CA LEU A 399 -3.47 15.78 4.47
C LEU A 399 -2.39 15.49 5.52
N ASN A 400 -1.17 15.98 5.30
CA ASN A 400 -0.01 15.71 6.14
C ASN A 400 0.27 14.22 6.36
N GLN A 401 0.08 13.42 5.30
CA GLN A 401 0.39 12.00 5.28
C GLN A 401 1.67 11.73 4.52
N ALA A 402 2.37 10.65 4.87
CA ALA A 402 3.60 10.26 4.17
C ALA A 402 3.39 9.03 3.30
N VAL A 403 2.92 7.94 3.90
CA VAL A 403 2.87 6.60 3.30
C VAL A 403 1.43 6.12 3.24
N TRP A 404 1.00 5.57 2.11
CA TRP A 404 -0.38 5.18 1.85
C TRP A 404 -0.54 3.68 1.57
N THR A 405 0.48 3.03 1.02
CA THR A 405 0.43 1.60 0.64
C THR A 405 1.74 0.88 0.98
N VAL A 406 1.62 -0.40 1.33
CA VAL A 406 2.73 -1.30 1.60
C VAL A 406 2.53 -2.63 0.88
N GLU A 407 3.51 -3.02 0.08
CA GLU A 407 3.50 -4.28 -0.68
C GLU A 407 4.88 -4.92 -0.67
N GLY A 408 5.00 -6.16 -1.10
CA GLY A 408 6.30 -6.81 -1.14
C GLY A 408 6.31 -8.25 -1.65
N ASN A 409 7.50 -8.83 -1.60
CA ASN A 409 7.70 -10.25 -1.81
C ASN A 409 8.61 -10.80 -0.69
N SER A 410 9.06 -12.05 -0.83
CA SER A 410 9.88 -12.69 0.20
C SER A 410 11.26 -12.03 0.43
N GLN A 411 11.70 -11.12 -0.44
CA GLN A 411 13.04 -10.51 -0.41
C GLN A 411 13.02 -9.00 -0.22
N TYR A 412 11.94 -8.34 -0.62
CA TYR A 412 11.84 -6.88 -0.59
C TYR A 412 10.45 -6.43 -0.12
N LEU A 413 10.46 -5.36 0.66
CA LEU A 413 9.30 -4.59 1.09
C LEU A 413 9.30 -3.27 0.35
N VAL A 414 8.13 -2.76 -0.04
CA VAL A 414 7.97 -1.53 -0.80
C VAL A 414 6.88 -0.68 -0.16
N TYR A 415 7.19 0.59 0.03
CA TYR A 415 6.23 1.59 0.50
C TYR A 415 6.02 2.65 -0.57
N GLY A 416 4.75 3.02 -0.75
CA GLY A 416 4.32 4.08 -1.65
C GLY A 416 3.52 5.15 -0.90
N GLY A 417 3.68 6.40 -1.30
CA GLY A 417 2.84 7.49 -0.80
C GLY A 417 3.20 8.83 -1.43
N GLU A 418 3.18 9.89 -0.63
CA GLU A 418 3.49 11.27 -1.05
C GLU A 418 4.74 11.86 -0.38
N PHE A 419 5.47 11.05 0.40
CA PHE A 419 6.69 11.45 1.09
C PHE A 419 7.79 11.96 0.15
N VAL A 420 8.69 12.80 0.70
CA VAL A 420 9.78 13.44 -0.06
C VAL A 420 11.19 13.01 0.37
N ALA A 421 11.32 12.34 1.52
CA ALA A 421 12.57 11.77 2.00
C ALA A 421 12.33 10.56 2.91
N VAL A 422 13.34 9.69 3.00
CA VAL A 422 13.37 8.53 3.90
C VAL A 422 14.68 8.54 4.67
N ASN A 423 14.62 8.46 6.00
CA ASN A 423 15.76 8.59 6.92
C ASN A 423 16.66 9.81 6.58
N GLY A 424 16.04 10.96 6.32
CA GLY A 424 16.75 12.21 5.96
C GLY A 424 17.36 12.23 4.55
N THR A 425 17.27 11.13 3.79
CA THR A 425 17.77 11.06 2.41
C THR A 425 16.63 11.34 1.42
N LYS A 426 16.85 12.25 0.47
CA LYS A 426 15.88 12.56 -0.59
C LYS A 426 15.48 11.29 -1.34
N GLN A 427 14.19 10.96 -1.30
CA GLN A 427 13.58 9.84 -2.00
C GLN A 427 12.08 10.12 -2.03
N GLN A 428 11.52 10.33 -3.21
CA GLN A 428 10.13 10.78 -3.35
C GLN A 428 9.18 9.66 -3.77
N GLY A 429 8.09 9.51 -3.02
CA GLY A 429 6.89 8.74 -3.36
C GLY A 429 7.01 7.22 -3.30
N LEU A 430 8.20 6.65 -3.51
CA LEU A 430 8.46 5.21 -3.50
C LEU A 430 9.76 4.88 -2.80
N VAL A 431 9.79 3.83 -2.00
CA VAL A 431 11.01 3.31 -1.37
C VAL A 431 10.90 1.81 -1.20
N ARG A 432 12.04 1.11 -1.25
CA ARG A 432 12.09 -0.33 -0.96
C ARG A 432 13.11 -0.63 0.11
N PHE A 433 12.88 -1.71 0.83
CA PHE A 433 13.71 -2.21 1.92
C PHE A 433 14.01 -3.69 1.68
N SER A 434 15.17 -4.16 2.14
CA SER A 434 15.42 -5.61 2.16
C SER A 434 14.59 -6.25 3.26
N MET A 435 13.95 -7.39 2.97
CA MET A 435 13.26 -8.23 3.96
C MET A 435 14.23 -8.98 4.91
N SER A 436 15.51 -8.65 4.86
CA SER A 436 16.53 -9.18 5.75
C SER A 436 17.42 -8.05 6.28
N GLY A 437 17.78 -8.14 7.56
CA GLY A 437 18.76 -7.25 8.18
C GLY A 437 18.23 -6.28 9.22
N GLY A 438 16.95 -6.32 9.58
CA GLY A 438 16.42 -5.63 10.76
C GLY A 438 16.65 -6.42 12.05
N ASP A 439 16.83 -5.71 13.17
CA ASP A 439 17.03 -6.30 14.51
C ASP A 439 15.77 -6.17 15.37
N VAL A 440 15.12 -7.29 15.68
CA VAL A 440 13.94 -7.34 16.57
C VAL A 440 14.20 -6.80 17.98
N ASN A 441 15.46 -6.77 18.41
CA ASN A 441 15.86 -6.28 19.74
C ASN A 441 16.39 -4.86 19.70
N ALA A 442 16.28 -4.16 18.57
CA ALA A 442 16.67 -2.76 18.50
C ALA A 442 15.96 -1.97 19.61
N ALA A 443 16.72 -1.15 20.34
CA ALA A 443 16.14 -0.19 21.25
C ALA A 443 15.25 0.77 20.45
N GLU A 444 14.23 1.34 21.11
CA GLU A 444 13.46 2.43 20.53
C GLU A 444 14.42 3.55 20.07
N PRO A 445 14.25 4.12 18.86
CA PRO A 445 15.09 5.21 18.39
C PRO A 445 15.08 6.37 19.39
N GLY A 446 16.22 6.62 20.03
CA GLY A 446 16.50 7.89 20.68
C GLY A 446 16.67 8.95 19.59
N ASN A 447 15.90 10.03 19.70
CA ASN A 447 15.87 11.20 18.81
C ASN A 447 17.23 11.52 18.14
N GLU A 448 17.36 11.26 16.84
CA GLU A 448 18.43 11.80 15.99
C GLU A 448 17.81 12.69 14.90
N ASP A 449 17.17 13.78 15.31
CA ASP A 449 16.99 14.94 14.43
C ASP A 449 18.34 15.64 14.22
N ALA A 450 18.82 15.58 12.98
CA ALA A 450 19.77 16.49 12.36
C ALA A 450 20.93 17.02 13.23
N ASP A 451 22.07 16.30 13.23
CA ASP A 451 23.35 16.99 13.27
C ASP A 451 24.36 16.41 12.27
N ASN A 452 24.94 17.34 11.50
CA ASN A 452 26.07 17.12 10.63
C ASN A 452 27.26 16.70 11.50
N GLY A 453 27.76 15.47 11.35
CA GLY A 453 28.92 15.13 12.15
C GLY A 453 29.43 13.72 12.00
N ASN A 454 29.96 13.42 10.81
CA ASN A 454 31.21 12.67 10.63
C ASN A 454 31.52 11.62 11.72
N ASN A 455 31.24 10.34 11.43
CA ASN A 455 31.91 9.28 12.15
C ASN A 455 32.72 8.38 11.22
N GLY A 456 34.02 8.70 11.18
CA GLY A 456 35.03 7.68 11.39
C GLY A 456 35.65 7.06 10.14
N ASN A 457 36.28 7.87 9.30
CA ASN A 457 37.38 7.39 8.46
C ASN A 457 38.74 7.98 8.89
N ASN A 458 39.55 7.08 9.47
CA ASN A 458 41.02 6.96 9.40
C ASN A 458 42.01 7.89 10.14
N GLY A 459 43.11 7.23 10.57
CA GLY A 459 44.47 7.76 10.75
C GLY A 459 44.99 7.58 12.18
N ASN A 460 45.89 6.65 12.52
CA ASN A 460 47.30 6.54 12.10
C ASN A 460 48.01 7.89 11.90
N ASN A 461 48.82 8.23 12.90
CA ASN A 461 50.14 8.90 12.90
C ASN A 461 50.50 9.75 11.67
N ASP A 462 50.76 11.05 11.86
CA ASP A 462 52.11 11.57 12.12
C ASP A 462 52.10 13.12 12.27
N ASP A 463 52.90 13.56 13.24
CA ASP A 463 53.68 14.79 13.39
C ASP A 463 53.28 16.12 12.74
N GLY A 464 53.32 17.17 13.57
CA GLY A 464 54.20 18.31 13.26
C GLY A 464 53.59 19.72 13.27
N ASP A 465 53.92 20.43 14.35
CA ASP A 465 54.45 21.80 14.35
C ASP A 465 53.54 23.00 14.73
N ASN A 466 54.17 23.85 15.54
CA ASN A 466 53.70 25.04 16.22
C ASN A 466 53.65 26.26 15.29
N GLY A 467 52.81 27.25 15.62
CA GLY A 467 52.96 28.59 15.04
C GLY A 467 51.96 29.62 15.52
N LYS A 468 52.46 30.62 16.26
CA LYS A 468 51.74 31.75 16.86
C LYS A 468 51.52 32.91 15.87
N ASP A 469 50.61 33.78 16.30
CA ASP A 469 50.61 35.25 16.19
C ASP A 469 49.96 35.98 14.97
N LYS A 470 48.87 36.69 15.31
CA LYS A 470 48.59 38.14 15.17
C LYS A 470 48.25 38.81 13.82
N GLN A 471 47.11 39.52 13.89
CA GLN A 471 46.80 40.88 13.37
C GLN A 471 46.78 41.09 11.83
N ASP A 472 45.89 41.87 11.19
CA ASP A 472 45.15 43.07 11.59
C ASP A 472 43.94 43.34 10.65
N LYS A 473 42.87 43.89 11.25
CA LYS A 473 41.91 44.93 10.82
C LYS A 473 41.63 45.22 9.32
N LYS A 474 40.33 45.29 8.96
CA LYS A 474 39.53 46.54 8.71
C LYS A 474 38.22 46.21 7.96
N ASP A 475 37.07 46.36 8.59
CA ASP A 475 36.12 47.50 8.47
C ASP A 475 35.05 47.34 7.35
N LYS A 476 33.80 47.05 7.73
CA LYS A 476 32.66 48.00 7.64
C LYS A 476 31.33 47.38 8.15
N LYS A 477 30.86 47.94 9.30
CA LYS A 477 29.50 48.35 9.74
C LYS A 477 28.29 47.79 8.96
N ASN A 478 27.13 47.43 9.54
CA ASN A 478 26.51 47.67 10.86
C ASN A 478 25.25 46.76 10.95
N LYS A 479 24.99 46.04 12.05
CA LYS A 479 23.91 46.29 13.06
C LYS A 479 22.50 46.52 12.47
N LYS A 480 21.44 45.75 12.79
CA LYS A 480 20.90 45.51 14.14
C LYS A 480 19.76 44.44 14.14
N LYS A 481 19.83 43.55 15.15
CA LYS A 481 18.78 43.02 16.06
C LYS A 481 17.33 42.81 15.55
N ASN A 482 16.93 41.53 15.49
CA ASN A 482 15.55 41.06 15.58
C ASN A 482 15.06 41.07 17.04
N LYS A 483 13.80 41.46 17.24
CA LYS A 483 13.03 41.32 18.49
C LYS A 483 11.67 40.73 18.13
N LYS A 484 11.27 39.71 18.91
CA LYS A 484 9.99 38.99 18.92
C LYS A 484 8.76 39.90 18.81
N LYS A 485 7.71 39.38 18.19
CA LYS A 485 6.30 39.66 18.55
C LYS A 485 5.42 38.43 18.31
N GLN A 486 4.74 38.05 19.38
CA GLN A 486 3.43 37.39 19.47
C GLN A 486 2.37 38.26 18.78
N ASP A 487 1.22 37.71 18.38
CA ASP A 487 -0.13 38.28 18.61
C ASP A 487 -1.22 37.27 18.19
N ASP A 488 -2.19 37.07 19.10
CA ASP A 488 -3.43 36.29 19.02
C ASP A 488 -4.46 36.90 18.06
N TRP A 489 -5.41 36.12 17.51
CA TRP A 489 -6.72 36.62 17.04
C TRP A 489 -7.85 35.57 17.14
N ASP A 490 -8.89 35.94 17.90
CA ASP A 490 -10.25 35.39 17.88
C ASP A 490 -11.20 36.35 17.12
N ASP A 491 -12.40 35.83 16.81
CA ASP A 491 -13.69 36.48 16.47
C ASP A 491 -14.09 36.72 14.99
N GLN A 492 -14.89 35.76 14.50
CA GLN A 492 -16.34 35.82 14.21
C GLN A 492 -16.99 36.86 13.25
N ASP A 493 -17.84 36.25 12.40
CA ASP A 493 -19.18 36.66 11.92
C ASP A 493 -19.38 37.51 10.66
N GLY A 494 -20.19 36.93 9.75
CA GLY A 494 -21.34 37.61 9.16
C GLY A 494 -21.41 37.64 7.63
N TRP A 495 -22.18 36.74 7.02
CA TRP A 495 -22.71 36.93 5.66
C TRP A 495 -24.21 36.61 5.59
N ASP A 496 -24.98 37.61 5.19
CA ASP A 496 -26.41 37.55 4.90
C ASP A 496 -26.67 37.52 3.39
N GLN A 497 -27.85 37.00 3.07
CA GLN A 497 -28.48 36.56 1.82
C GLN A 497 -28.41 37.45 0.56
N GLY A 498 -28.51 36.80 -0.61
CA GLY A 498 -28.88 37.39 -1.90
C GLY A 498 -29.25 36.33 -2.95
N ASP A 499 -30.56 36.15 -3.13
CA ASP A 499 -31.32 35.20 -3.96
C ASP A 499 -31.29 35.52 -5.47
N TRP A 500 -31.15 34.52 -6.38
CA TRP A 500 -31.66 34.53 -7.78
C TRP A 500 -31.81 33.10 -8.36
N ASP A 501 -33.00 32.83 -8.87
CA ASP A 501 -33.55 31.58 -9.40
C ASP A 501 -32.99 31.04 -10.74
N GLN A 502 -33.01 29.70 -10.82
CA GLN A 502 -33.28 28.77 -11.94
C GLN A 502 -32.44 28.80 -13.23
N ALA A 503 -31.60 27.76 -13.40
CA ALA A 503 -31.77 26.70 -14.42
C ALA A 503 -30.60 25.69 -14.42
N GLY A 504 -30.91 24.39 -14.50
CA GLY A 504 -29.99 23.36 -14.99
C GLY A 504 -29.44 22.44 -13.90
N TRP A 505 -29.77 21.15 -14.03
CA TRP A 505 -29.24 20.05 -13.24
C TRP A 505 -27.71 19.96 -13.37
N ASP A 506 -27.01 19.99 -12.25
CA ASP A 506 -25.72 19.31 -11.98
C ASP A 506 -25.22 19.68 -10.58
N ASP A 507 -25.84 19.12 -9.53
CA ASP A 507 -25.30 19.20 -8.17
C ASP A 507 -24.74 17.84 -7.76
N ASN A 508 -23.46 17.63 -8.06
CA ASN A 508 -22.58 16.83 -7.21
C ASN A 508 -21.13 17.36 -7.22
N GLN A 509 -20.98 18.68 -7.33
CA GLN A 509 -19.72 19.40 -7.17
C GLN A 509 -19.72 20.05 -5.79
N GLY A 510 -19.53 19.23 -4.77
CA GLY A 510 -19.55 19.65 -3.37
C GLY A 510 -18.95 18.60 -2.43
N GLY A 511 -17.96 17.85 -2.91
CA GLY A 511 -17.14 16.99 -2.05
C GLY A 511 -16.02 17.83 -1.47
N GLY A 512 -16.21 18.35 -0.26
CA GLY A 512 -15.12 18.90 0.53
C GLY A 512 -14.00 17.88 0.69
N TRP A 513 -12.79 18.37 0.87
CA TRP A 513 -11.56 17.61 1.04
C TRP A 513 -11.58 16.74 2.29
N TRP A 514 -12.35 15.65 2.26
CA TRP A 514 -12.34 14.50 3.17
C TRP A 514 -12.89 13.33 2.34
N TRP A 515 -12.04 12.31 2.14
CA TRP A 515 -12.05 11.35 1.03
C TRP A 515 -13.38 10.66 0.68
#